data_AF-A0A6B0UUC6-F1
#
_entry.id   AF-A0A6B0UUC6-F1
#
_cell.length_a   1.000
_cell.length_b   1.000
_cell.length_c   1.000
_cell.angle_alpha   90.00
_cell.angle_beta   90.00
_cell.angle_gamma   90.00
#
_symmetry.space_group_name_H-M   'P 1'
#
loop_
_entity.id
_entity.type
_entity.pdbx_description
1 polymer ?
#
loop_
_entity_poly.entity_id
_entity_poly.type
_entity_poly.pdbx_seq_one_letter_code
_entity_poly.pdbx_strand_id
1 'polypeptide(L)'
;MIALFLGILFLYHIQASSSKKNKGDYPDANEVMKNLPQTFMLQSLGNYTNLICGYQHFYNDTLGGQTYRKYDLIFKYPDRLFSQPLYVKNVTQYKLFMATRPESWSPLTYRLEILFSNMKTCMITRNPNPAFPKACNLMATKKTFF
;
A
#
# COMPACT_ATOMS: atom_id res chain seq x y z
N MET A 1 -5.84 -6.12 25.13
CA MET A 1 -5.61 -5.47 23.82
C MET A 1 -4.61 -6.20 22.91
N ILE A 2 -3.53 -6.81 23.44
CA ILE A 2 -2.59 -7.62 22.63
C ILE A 2 -3.22 -8.94 22.13
N ALA A 3 -4.10 -9.54 22.93
CA ALA A 3 -4.75 -10.82 22.60
C ALA A 3 -5.69 -10.76 21.38
N LEU A 4 -6.33 -9.60 21.13
CA LEU A 4 -7.25 -9.43 19.99
C LEU A 4 -6.50 -9.41 18.65
N PHE A 5 -5.30 -8.83 18.64
CA PHE A 5 -4.47 -8.71 17.44
C PHE A 5 -3.83 -10.05 17.04
N LEU A 6 -3.47 -10.89 18.03
CA LEU A 6 -2.97 -12.25 17.79
C LEU A 6 -4.07 -13.20 17.32
N GLY A 7 -5.31 -13.04 17.82
CA GLY A 7 -6.46 -13.84 17.37
C GLY A 7 -6.79 -13.63 15.88
N ILE A 8 -6.66 -12.39 15.39
CA ILE A 8 -6.88 -12.07 13.96
C ILE A 8 -5.79 -12.69 13.07
N LEU A 9 -4.53 -12.72 13.53
CA LEU A 9 -3.42 -13.33 12.81
C LEU A 9 -3.55 -14.86 12.69
N PHE A 10 -4.07 -15.52 13.73
CA PHE A 10 -4.26 -16.98 13.72
C PHE A 10 -5.39 -17.42 12.78
N LEU A 11 -6.46 -16.64 12.66
CA LEU A 11 -7.54 -16.88 11.69
C LEU A 11 -7.07 -16.72 10.23
N TYR A 12 -6.09 -15.83 10.00
CA TYR A 12 -5.52 -15.57 8.67
C TYR A 12 -4.76 -16.77 8.07
N HIS A 13 -4.14 -17.61 8.91
CA HIS A 13 -3.42 -18.81 8.45
C HIS A 13 -4.34 -19.98 8.09
N ILE A 14 -5.54 -20.04 8.68
CA ILE A 14 -6.49 -21.15 8.45
C ILE A 14 -7.36 -20.91 7.20
N GLN A 15 -7.63 -19.65 6.83
CA GLN A 15 -8.47 -19.32 5.67
C GLN A 15 -7.77 -19.34 4.31
N ALA A 16 -6.43 -19.46 4.27
CA ALA A 16 -5.67 -19.50 3.02
C ALA A 16 -5.96 -20.73 2.13
N SER A 17 -6.65 -21.76 2.65
CA SER A 17 -7.00 -22.99 1.94
C SER A 17 -8.40 -22.99 1.30
N SER A 18 -9.20 -21.94 1.48
CA SER A 18 -10.56 -21.85 0.95
C SER A 18 -10.72 -20.57 0.12
N SER A 19 -10.68 -20.71 -1.20
CA SER A 19 -10.93 -19.67 -2.20
C SER A 19 -12.40 -19.18 -2.26
N LYS A 20 -13.06 -19.01 -1.11
CA LYS A 20 -14.27 -18.19 -1.03
C LYS A 20 -13.82 -16.74 -1.00
N LYS A 21 -14.16 -15.99 -2.06
CA LYS A 21 -14.03 -14.53 -2.19
C LYS A 21 -14.52 -13.80 -0.93
N ASN A 22 -13.68 -13.65 0.07
CA ASN A 22 -13.84 -12.57 1.04
C ASN A 22 -13.60 -11.29 0.23
N LYS A 23 -14.65 -10.50 0.00
CA LYS A 23 -14.62 -9.34 -0.92
C LYS A 23 -13.48 -8.35 -0.64
N GLY A 24 -12.93 -8.35 0.58
CA GLY A 24 -11.85 -7.46 0.96
C GLY A 24 -10.45 -8.06 0.99
N ASP A 25 -10.28 -9.38 1.07
CA ASP A 25 -8.96 -10.00 1.20
C ASP A 25 -8.30 -10.15 -0.17
N TYR A 26 -7.02 -9.79 -0.27
CA TYR A 26 -6.24 -9.85 -1.52
C TYR A 26 -7.01 -9.27 -2.73
N PRO A 27 -7.50 -8.02 -2.62
CA PRO A 27 -8.38 -7.39 -3.61
C PRO A 27 -7.66 -7.16 -4.95
N ASP A 28 -8.42 -6.88 -6.01
CA ASP A 28 -7.84 -6.37 -7.26
C ASP A 28 -7.21 -4.99 -7.01
N ALA A 29 -5.89 -4.90 -7.14
CA ALA A 29 -5.17 -3.68 -6.87
C ALA A 29 -5.49 -2.54 -7.85
N ASN A 30 -5.95 -2.83 -9.07
CA ASN A 30 -6.41 -1.79 -9.99
C ASN A 30 -7.67 -1.10 -9.46
N GLU A 31 -8.62 -1.87 -8.93
CA GLU A 31 -9.81 -1.31 -8.31
C GLU A 31 -9.48 -0.50 -7.05
N VAL A 32 -8.57 -1.02 -6.21
CA VAL A 32 -8.15 -0.29 -5.00
C VAL A 32 -7.51 1.04 -5.36
N MET A 33 -6.56 1.07 -6.30
CA MET A 33 -5.90 2.31 -6.71
C MET A 33 -6.89 3.35 -7.24
N LYS A 34 -7.92 2.91 -7.96
CA LYS A 34 -8.97 3.78 -8.50
C LYS A 34 -9.87 4.34 -7.40
N ASN A 35 -10.30 3.49 -6.45
CA ASN A 35 -11.27 3.86 -5.44
C ASN A 35 -10.66 4.53 -4.20
N LEU A 36 -9.39 4.24 -3.91
CA LEU A 36 -8.62 4.76 -2.78
C LEU A 36 -7.31 5.42 -3.27
N PRO A 37 -7.39 6.46 -4.13
CA PRO A 37 -6.19 7.06 -4.71
C PRO A 37 -5.32 7.73 -3.65
N GLN A 38 -5.91 8.25 -2.57
CA GLN A 38 -5.16 8.87 -1.48
C GLN A 38 -5.64 8.35 -0.12
N THR A 39 -4.70 7.87 0.69
CA THR A 39 -4.96 7.34 2.04
C THR A 39 -3.81 7.69 2.98
N PHE A 40 -4.12 7.75 4.26
CA PHE A 40 -3.22 8.18 5.34
C PHE A 40 -2.95 6.99 6.26
N MET A 41 -1.71 6.88 6.72
CA MET A 41 -1.27 5.82 7.63
C MET A 41 -1.85 6.08 9.02
N LEU A 42 -2.80 5.25 9.41
CA LEU A 42 -3.42 5.30 10.73
C LEU A 42 -2.63 4.46 11.74
N GLN A 43 -2.11 3.31 11.29
CA GLN A 43 -1.29 2.43 12.11
C GLN A 43 -0.25 1.73 11.25
N SER A 44 0.91 1.45 11.84
CA SER A 44 2.00 0.71 11.20
C SER A 44 2.59 -0.30 12.18
N LEU A 45 2.98 -1.46 11.65
CA LEU A 45 3.84 -2.44 12.34
C LEU A 45 5.34 -2.20 12.05
N GLY A 46 5.67 -1.31 11.10
CA GLY A 46 7.01 -0.78 10.89
C GLY A 46 7.35 0.31 11.92
N ASN A 47 8.64 0.42 12.26
CA ASN A 47 9.15 1.42 13.18
C ASN A 47 9.55 2.70 12.42
N TYR A 48 8.85 3.81 12.67
CA TYR A 48 9.10 5.11 12.06
C TYR A 48 9.28 6.18 13.15
N THR A 49 10.49 6.27 13.71
CA THR A 49 10.82 7.23 14.77
C THR A 49 10.52 8.67 14.31
N ASN A 50 9.79 9.43 15.13
CA ASN A 50 9.42 10.83 14.90
C ASN A 50 8.57 11.10 13.64
N LEU A 51 7.93 10.08 13.06
CA LEU A 51 7.01 10.29 11.95
C LEU A 51 5.78 11.07 12.42
N ILE A 52 5.51 12.22 11.82
CA ILE A 52 4.31 13.02 12.08
C ILE A 52 3.12 12.42 11.31
N CYS A 53 3.34 12.11 10.03
CA CYS A 53 2.30 11.58 9.16
C CYS A 53 2.92 10.81 8.00
N GLY A 54 2.33 9.64 7.69
CA GLY A 54 2.58 8.93 6.45
C GLY A 54 1.33 8.94 5.59
N TYR A 55 1.44 9.13 4.28
CA TYR A 55 0.31 8.94 3.38
C TYR A 55 0.75 8.36 2.04
N GLN A 56 -0.16 7.62 1.44
CA GLN A 56 0.01 6.91 0.19
C GLN A 56 -0.84 7.58 -0.88
N HIS A 57 -0.27 7.72 -2.07
CA HIS A 57 -0.91 8.35 -3.21
C HIS A 57 -0.70 7.53 -4.49
N PHE A 58 -1.81 7.19 -5.15
CA PHE A 58 -1.86 6.65 -6.50
C PHE A 58 -2.40 7.71 -7.44
N TYR A 59 -1.70 7.97 -8.54
CA TYR A 59 -2.06 9.02 -9.48
C TYR A 59 -1.54 8.72 -10.89
N ASN A 60 -2.03 9.48 -11.87
CA ASN A 60 -1.51 9.48 -13.23
C ASN A 60 -0.70 10.75 -13.47
N ASP A 61 0.38 10.64 -14.23
CA ASP A 61 1.29 11.72 -14.57
C ASP A 61 1.67 11.63 -16.06
N THR A 62 1.72 12.75 -16.76
CA THR A 62 1.97 12.77 -18.20
C THR A 62 3.35 13.34 -18.50
N LEU A 63 4.20 12.55 -19.14
CA LEU A 63 5.55 12.94 -19.54
C LEU A 63 5.76 12.58 -21.02
N GLY A 64 6.12 13.57 -21.85
CA GLY A 64 6.39 13.36 -23.27
C GLY A 64 5.20 12.80 -24.06
N GLY A 65 3.97 13.20 -23.70
CA GLY A 65 2.73 12.73 -24.34
C GLY A 65 2.26 11.34 -23.91
N GLN A 66 3.00 10.66 -23.03
CA GLN A 66 2.61 9.37 -22.46
C GLN A 66 2.13 9.54 -21.02
N THR A 67 1.06 8.84 -20.66
CA THR A 67 0.52 8.83 -19.30
C THR A 67 1.02 7.61 -18.53
N TYR A 68 1.58 7.87 -17.35
CA TYR A 68 2.12 6.86 -16.46
C TYR A 68 1.33 6.81 -15.16
N ARG A 69 1.08 5.59 -14.69
CA ARG A 69 0.55 5.34 -13.35
C ARG A 69 1.68 5.41 -12.35
N LYS A 70 1.49 6.17 -11.27
CA LYS A 70 2.49 6.38 -10.23
C LYS A 70 1.93 6.06 -8.85
N TYR A 71 2.85 5.66 -7.98
CA TYR A 71 2.62 5.40 -6.57
C TYR A 71 3.66 6.18 -5.78
N ASP A 72 3.24 6.84 -4.72
CA ASP A 72 4.16 7.47 -3.76
C ASP A 72 3.74 7.15 -2.33
N LEU A 73 4.74 6.96 -1.47
CA LEU A 73 4.57 6.82 -0.04
C LEU A 73 5.35 7.95 0.63
N ILE A 74 4.60 8.95 1.08
CA ILE A 74 5.14 10.21 1.54
C ILE A 74 5.18 10.18 3.06
N PHE A 75 6.34 10.52 3.62
CA PHE A 75 6.57 10.60 5.06
C PHE A 75 6.91 12.04 5.46
N LYS A 76 6.10 12.62 6.33
CA LYS A 76 6.36 13.91 6.96
C LYS A 76 6.99 13.70 8.33
N TYR A 77 8.21 14.20 8.46
CA TYR A 77 8.94 14.34 9.72
C TYR A 77 8.99 15.83 10.12
N PRO A 78 9.42 16.19 11.34
CA PRO A 78 9.51 17.59 11.77
C PRO A 78 10.38 18.44 10.83
N ASP A 79 11.54 17.91 10.44
CA ASP A 79 12.60 18.58 9.69
C ASP A 79 12.54 18.34 8.17
N ARG A 80 11.89 17.26 7.73
CA ARG A 80 11.90 16.85 6.32
C ARG A 80 10.59 16.26 5.83
N LEU A 81 10.44 16.27 4.51
CA LEU A 81 9.44 15.51 3.79
C LEU A 81 10.17 14.52 2.88
N PHE A 82 9.90 13.23 3.06
CA PHE A 82 10.42 12.17 2.20
C PHE A 82 9.32 11.74 1.23
N SER A 83 9.64 11.73 -0.05
CA SER A 83 8.77 11.30 -1.15
C SER A 83 9.66 10.60 -2.17
N GLN A 84 9.20 9.47 -2.67
CA GLN A 84 9.91 8.71 -3.70
C GLN A 84 8.87 8.11 -4.65
N PRO A 85 8.37 8.91 -5.61
CA PRO A 85 7.36 8.42 -6.54
C PRO A 85 7.95 7.34 -7.45
N LEU A 86 7.21 6.25 -7.57
CA LEU A 86 7.54 5.09 -8.38
C LEU A 86 6.53 4.94 -9.52
N TYR A 87 7.01 4.42 -10.65
CA TYR A 87 6.18 4.07 -11.79
C TYR A 87 5.60 2.67 -11.58
N VAL A 88 4.27 2.56 -11.61
CA VAL A 88 3.57 1.27 -11.58
C VAL A 88 3.67 0.64 -12.97
N LYS A 89 4.41 -0.46 -13.07
CA LYS A 89 4.71 -1.14 -14.33
C LYS A 89 3.81 -2.33 -14.60
N ASN A 90 3.53 -3.08 -13.54
CA ASN A 90 2.69 -4.26 -13.61
C ASN A 90 1.84 -4.39 -12.36
N VAL A 91 0.62 -4.89 -12.52
CA VAL A 91 -0.31 -5.18 -11.45
C VAL A 91 -0.78 -6.61 -11.63
N THR A 92 -0.59 -7.45 -10.62
CA THR A 92 -0.99 -8.86 -10.67
C THR A 92 -1.79 -9.15 -9.42
N GLN A 93 -3.11 -9.27 -9.58
CA GLN A 93 -4.06 -9.42 -8.48
C GLN A 93 -3.89 -8.26 -7.46
N TYR A 94 -3.47 -8.58 -6.25
CA TYR A 94 -3.29 -7.65 -5.13
C TYR A 94 -1.87 -7.05 -5.05
N LYS A 95 -1.00 -7.35 -6.02
CA LYS A 95 0.42 -6.96 -6.02
C LYS A 95 0.68 -5.89 -7.07
N LEU A 96 1.45 -4.87 -6.70
CA LEU A 96 2.00 -3.87 -7.60
C LEU A 96 3.50 -4.09 -7.73
N PHE A 97 3.99 -4.05 -8.96
CA PHE A 97 5.41 -4.07 -9.29
C PHE A 97 5.79 -2.74 -9.91
N MET A 98 6.84 -2.14 -9.36
CA MET A 98 7.15 -0.74 -9.59
C MET A 98 8.65 -0.53 -9.83
N ALA A 99 8.96 0.57 -10.52
CA ALA A 99 10.32 0.98 -10.84
C ALA A 99 10.50 2.48 -10.61
N THR A 100 11.75 2.94 -10.54
CA THR A 100 12.07 4.36 -10.34
C THR A 100 11.98 5.19 -11.61
N ARG A 101 11.91 4.56 -12.79
CA ARG A 101 11.90 5.25 -14.09
C ARG A 101 10.79 4.76 -15.04
N PRO A 102 10.32 5.58 -15.99
CA PRO A 102 9.23 5.24 -16.89
C PRO A 102 9.59 4.26 -18.01
N GLU A 103 10.88 4.05 -18.30
CA GLU A 103 11.32 3.18 -19.39
C GLU A 103 11.08 1.69 -19.10
N SER A 104 10.84 0.91 -20.16
CA SER A 104 10.51 -0.52 -20.07
C SER A 104 11.64 -1.39 -19.50
N TRP A 105 12.90 -0.97 -19.70
CA TRP A 105 14.08 -1.66 -19.17
C TRP A 105 14.35 -1.39 -17.69
N SER A 106 13.63 -0.44 -17.07
CA SER A 106 13.83 -0.11 -15.66
C SER A 106 13.46 -1.30 -14.76
N PRO A 107 14.34 -1.72 -13.84
CA PRO A 107 14.14 -2.95 -13.07
C PRO A 107 12.98 -2.80 -12.07
N LEU A 108 12.19 -3.87 -11.93
CA LEU A 108 11.05 -3.96 -11.01
C LEU A 108 11.49 -4.26 -9.57
N THR A 109 12.27 -3.36 -8.99
CA THR A 109 12.88 -3.55 -7.65
C THR A 109 11.92 -3.27 -6.50
N TYR A 110 10.78 -2.60 -6.76
CA TYR A 110 9.83 -2.21 -5.73
C TYR A 110 8.53 -2.99 -5.87
N ARG A 111 7.99 -3.40 -4.71
CA ARG A 111 6.73 -4.14 -4.63
C ARG A 111 5.86 -3.59 -3.51
N LEU A 112 4.56 -3.54 -3.76
CA LEU A 112 3.54 -3.27 -2.77
C LEU A 112 2.49 -4.37 -2.84
N GLU A 113 2.04 -4.85 -1.70
CA GLU A 113 0.95 -5.81 -1.60
C GLU A 113 -0.21 -5.17 -0.86
N ILE A 114 -1.41 -5.26 -1.42
CA ILE A 114 -2.64 -4.83 -0.75
C ILE A 114 -3.28 -6.08 -0.16
N LEU A 115 -3.13 -6.27 1.15
CA LEU A 115 -3.58 -7.50 1.80
C LEU A 115 -5.08 -7.50 2.07
N PHE A 116 -5.64 -6.30 2.32
CA PHE A 116 -7.06 -6.09 2.53
C PHE A 116 -7.49 -4.73 1.96
N SER A 117 -8.72 -4.60 1.46
CA SER A 117 -9.36 -3.31 1.19
C SER A 117 -10.86 -3.44 1.21
N ASN A 118 -11.55 -2.46 1.79
CA ASN A 118 -13.00 -2.36 1.64
C ASN A 118 -13.42 -1.49 0.44
N MET A 119 -12.45 -1.06 -0.38
CA MET A 119 -12.62 -0.22 -1.58
C MET A 119 -13.24 1.16 -1.33
N LYS A 120 -13.43 1.59 -0.09
CA LYS A 120 -14.16 2.83 0.22
C LYS A 120 -13.44 3.72 1.21
N THR A 121 -12.92 3.13 2.28
CA THR A 121 -12.39 3.91 3.40
C THR A 121 -11.03 3.45 3.87
N CYS A 122 -10.64 2.18 3.68
CA CYS A 122 -9.35 1.70 4.15
C CYS A 122 -8.80 0.53 3.35
N MET A 123 -7.49 0.32 3.52
CA MET A 123 -6.75 -0.84 3.05
C MET A 123 -5.59 -1.16 3.99
N ILE A 124 -5.14 -2.41 3.97
CA ILE A 124 -3.91 -2.85 4.62
C ILE A 124 -2.88 -3.08 3.53
N THR A 125 -1.74 -2.39 3.60
CA THR A 125 -0.64 -2.56 2.66
C THR A 125 0.60 -3.14 3.33
N ARG A 126 1.39 -3.87 2.56
CA ARG A 126 2.68 -4.41 2.98
C ARG A 126 3.71 -4.09 1.92
N ASN A 127 4.87 -3.59 2.35
CA ASN A 127 6.07 -3.58 1.53
C ASN A 127 6.87 -4.83 1.88
N PRO A 128 6.92 -5.86 1.02
CA PRO A 128 7.58 -7.13 1.32
C PRO A 128 9.11 -7.04 1.10
N ASN A 129 9.71 -5.91 1.47
CA ASN A 129 11.16 -5.74 1.50
C ASN A 129 11.72 -6.49 2.72
N PRO A 130 12.67 -7.43 2.53
CA PRO A 130 13.23 -8.22 3.64
C PRO A 130 13.95 -7.38 4.69
N ALA A 131 14.38 -6.15 4.38
CA ALA A 131 14.92 -5.21 5.36
C ALA A 131 13.86 -4.72 6.37
N PHE A 132 12.58 -4.81 6.02
CA PHE A 132 11.46 -4.35 6.83
C PHE A 132 10.35 -5.43 6.92
N PRO A 133 10.66 -6.64 7.42
CA PRO A 133 9.81 -7.83 7.24
C PRO A 133 8.46 -7.73 7.95
N LYS A 134 8.32 -6.81 8.91
CA LYS A 134 7.09 -6.56 9.67
C LYS A 134 6.31 -5.33 9.20
N ALA A 135 6.79 -4.59 8.20
CA ALA A 135 6.15 -3.33 7.81
C ALA A 135 4.83 -3.56 7.05
N CYS A 136 3.74 -3.59 7.81
CA CYS A 136 2.36 -3.54 7.35
C CYS A 136 1.69 -2.26 7.86
N ASN A 137 0.94 -1.59 7.00
CA ASN A 137 0.32 -0.31 7.29
C ASN A 137 -1.20 -0.40 7.11
N LEU A 138 -1.94 0.07 8.10
CA LEU A 138 -3.36 0.39 7.94
C LEU A 138 -3.46 1.79 7.36
N MET A 139 -3.93 1.85 6.11
CA MET A 139 -4.12 3.08 5.36
C MET A 139 -5.61 3.41 5.29
N ALA A 140 -6.00 4.64 5.60
CA ALA A 140 -7.39 5.04 5.65
C ALA A 140 -7.62 6.42 5.01
N THR A 141 -8.82 6.68 4.50
CA THR A 141 -9.17 8.01 3.98
C THR A 141 -9.34 9.00 5.13
N LYS A 142 -9.09 10.28 4.88
CA LYS A 142 -9.20 11.36 5.90
C LYS A 142 -10.56 11.37 6.62
N LYS A 143 -11.63 10.93 5.96
CA LYS A 143 -12.99 10.87 6.53
C LYS A 143 -13.11 9.87 7.68
N THR A 144 -12.17 8.96 7.86
CA THR A 144 -12.19 7.96 8.94
C THR A 144 -11.62 8.48 10.26
N PHE A 145 -11.08 9.70 10.27
CA PHE A 145 -10.47 10.31 11.45
C PHE A 145 -11.44 11.12 12.31
N PHE A 146 -12.69 11.26 11.85
CA PHE A 146 -13.78 12.00 12.48
C PHE A 146 -15.04 11.14 12.44
#